data_AF-A0A1H7AWM1-F1
#
_entry.id   AF-A0A1H7AWM1-F1
#
_cell.length_a   1.000
_cell.length_b   1.000
_cell.length_c   1.000
_cell.angle_alpha   90.00
_cell.angle_beta   90.00
_cell.angle_gamma   90.00
#
_symmetry.space_group_name_H-M   'P 1'
#
loop_
_entity.id
_entity.type
_entity.pdbx_description
1 polymer ?
#
loop_
_entity_poly.entity_id
_entity_poly.type
_entity_poly.pdbx_seq_one_letter_code
_entity_poly.pdbx_strand_id
1 'polypeptide(L)'
;MSQLSQLRSPAAVQAAIDEFVQLGRTKFLARYGFGKSRDFLVRDPKTGTDCDSKAIAGVAFGKQFPEQGPLTADSFSGGEATVVPALTNLGFRIIRIGEDWSEVEVEATVRDYFDMLRAEAAGEPYNKSEHNQALRRVLNGRSKSSVELKHQNISAVLDALGLPYINGYKPRGNSQLLLRKSVQAYVLKHPQRLGTIVDALEEVKLPGEKTYLAALVEAPKREALVRGPAPVRQRLPRKFDYAARDEANRKLGRAGEQWVIGYEQQRLTALGHPELFQRLDWVADTQGDGAGFDILSFDDDTRHRFIEVKTTNGGLGSSFLVSHNELMFSQEAEEQFHLYRVFQFRDGPRLFTLSGDLAQHVHLKPTDYRASFRSVVG
;
A
#
# COMPACT_ATOMS: atom_id res chain seq x y z
N MET A 1 29.60 23.11 -19.81
CA MET A 1 29.04 21.82 -20.25
C MET A 1 29.97 20.70 -19.78
N SER A 2 29.46 19.59 -19.27
CA SER A 2 30.30 18.46 -18.82
C SER A 2 31.10 17.88 -19.98
N GLN A 3 32.38 17.54 -19.80
CA GLN A 3 33.23 16.93 -20.85
C GLN A 3 32.55 15.72 -21.52
N LEU A 4 31.80 14.94 -20.75
CA LEU A 4 31.02 13.80 -21.23
C LEU A 4 30.05 14.13 -22.39
N SER A 5 29.57 15.36 -22.53
CA SER A 5 28.64 15.72 -23.62
C SER A 5 29.28 15.65 -25.01
N GLN A 6 30.61 15.56 -25.10
CA GLN A 6 31.35 15.38 -26.35
C GLN A 6 31.50 13.91 -26.76
N LEU A 7 31.08 12.96 -25.91
CA LEU A 7 31.06 11.54 -26.26
C LEU A 7 30.02 11.31 -27.36
N ARG A 8 30.48 10.88 -28.55
CA ARG A 8 29.67 10.69 -29.76
C ARG A 8 29.89 9.35 -30.46
N SER A 9 30.86 8.54 -30.03
CA SER A 9 31.26 7.30 -30.69
C SER A 9 30.69 6.06 -29.98
N PRO A 10 29.70 5.37 -30.59
CA PRO A 10 29.24 4.07 -30.07
C PRO A 10 30.34 3.01 -30.06
N ALA A 11 31.27 3.07 -31.03
CA ALA A 11 32.40 2.15 -31.09
C ALA A 11 33.34 2.29 -29.88
N ALA A 12 33.56 3.52 -29.40
CA ALA A 12 34.36 3.76 -28.20
C ALA A 12 33.69 3.22 -26.94
N VAL A 13 32.36 3.35 -26.83
CA VAL A 13 31.58 2.75 -25.74
C VAL A 13 31.65 1.24 -25.78
N GLN A 14 31.44 0.63 -26.95
CA GLN A 14 31.54 -0.83 -27.09
C GLN A 14 32.95 -1.33 -26.76
N ALA A 15 34.00 -0.63 -27.18
CA ALA A 15 35.37 -1.02 -26.84
C ALA A 15 35.68 -0.92 -25.34
N ALA A 16 35.04 0.01 -24.60
CA ALA A 16 35.14 0.07 -23.14
C ALA A 16 34.39 -1.10 -22.48
N ILE A 17 33.24 -1.49 -23.02
CA ILE A 17 32.47 -2.66 -22.56
C ILE A 17 33.25 -3.95 -22.82
N ASP A 18 33.80 -4.13 -24.03
CA ASP A 18 34.58 -5.31 -24.40
C ASP A 18 35.79 -5.48 -23.45
N GLU A 19 36.48 -4.38 -23.12
CA GLU A 19 37.57 -4.39 -22.14
C GLU A 19 37.10 -4.71 -20.71
N PHE A 20 35.95 -4.17 -20.29
CA PHE A 20 35.34 -4.50 -18.99
C PHE A 20 35.03 -5.99 -18.88
N VAL A 21 34.44 -6.57 -19.92
CA VAL A 21 34.10 -8.00 -19.99
C VAL A 21 35.37 -8.85 -19.97
N GLN A 22 36.41 -8.47 -20.71
CA GLN A 22 37.67 -9.21 -20.78
C GLN A 22 38.48 -9.16 -19.47
N LEU A 23 38.61 -7.97 -18.85
CA LEU A 23 39.39 -7.79 -17.62
C LEU A 23 38.64 -8.27 -16.37
N GLY A 24 37.31 -8.27 -16.42
CA GLY A 24 36.45 -8.48 -15.28
C GLY A 24 36.29 -7.22 -14.43
N ARG A 25 35.10 -7.07 -13.85
CA ARG A 25 34.65 -5.88 -13.11
C ARG A 25 35.67 -5.33 -12.10
N THR A 26 36.20 -6.19 -11.21
CA THR A 26 37.09 -5.74 -10.13
C THR A 26 38.39 -5.12 -10.66
N LYS A 27 39.02 -5.75 -11.67
CA LYS A 27 40.27 -5.26 -12.25
C LYS A 27 40.05 -4.00 -13.07
N PHE A 28 38.96 -3.95 -13.84
CA PHE A 28 38.61 -2.78 -14.64
C PHE A 28 38.39 -1.54 -13.74
N LEU A 29 37.59 -1.68 -12.69
CA LEU A 29 37.32 -0.59 -11.75
C LEU A 29 38.59 -0.09 -11.06
N ALA A 30 39.45 -1.02 -10.61
CA ALA A 30 40.72 -0.67 -9.99
C ALA A 30 41.67 0.04 -10.97
N ARG A 31 41.75 -0.42 -12.23
CA ARG A 31 42.61 0.16 -13.27
C ARG A 31 42.26 1.62 -13.56
N TYR A 32 40.98 1.96 -13.57
CA TYR A 32 40.49 3.29 -13.94
C TYR A 32 40.05 4.15 -12.75
N GLY A 33 40.23 3.68 -11.52
CA GLY A 33 39.91 4.45 -10.31
C GLY A 33 38.40 4.68 -10.08
N PHE A 34 37.54 3.77 -10.54
CA PHE A 34 36.09 3.88 -10.35
C PHE A 34 35.58 2.99 -9.21
N GLY A 35 34.58 3.49 -8.47
CA GLY A 35 33.75 2.66 -7.60
C GLY A 35 32.65 1.92 -8.37
N LYS A 36 32.02 0.93 -7.72
CA LYS A 36 30.82 0.27 -8.26
C LYS A 36 29.69 1.29 -8.45
N SER A 37 28.98 1.20 -9.57
CA SER A 37 27.75 1.95 -9.82
C SER A 37 26.71 1.64 -8.76
N ARG A 38 26.02 2.69 -8.29
CA ARG A 38 24.93 2.60 -7.30
C ARG A 38 23.55 2.60 -7.95
N ASP A 39 23.39 3.35 -9.04
CA ASP A 39 22.07 3.64 -9.61
C ASP A 39 21.90 3.12 -11.04
N PHE A 40 22.95 3.12 -11.87
CA PHE A 40 22.83 2.79 -13.30
C PHE A 40 23.98 1.90 -13.79
N LEU A 41 23.63 0.88 -14.56
CA LEU A 41 24.52 0.04 -15.35
C LEU A 41 24.21 0.23 -16.84
N VAL A 42 25.15 -0.15 -17.69
CA VAL A 42 24.95 -0.23 -19.13
C VAL A 42 25.03 -1.69 -19.54
N ARG A 43 24.03 -2.19 -20.28
CA ARG A 43 23.99 -3.58 -20.74
C ARG A 43 24.74 -3.72 -22.06
N ASP A 44 25.69 -4.64 -22.10
CA ASP A 44 26.38 -5.03 -23.32
C ASP A 44 25.40 -5.67 -24.31
N PRO A 45 25.24 -5.12 -25.52
CA PRO A 45 24.37 -5.72 -26.54
C PRO A 45 24.91 -7.07 -27.05
N LYS A 46 26.22 -7.36 -26.91
CA LYS A 46 26.82 -8.63 -27.40
C LYS A 46 26.62 -9.78 -26.42
N THR A 47 26.94 -9.56 -25.14
CA THR A 47 26.95 -10.63 -24.13
C THR A 47 25.79 -10.57 -23.14
N GLY A 48 25.06 -9.45 -23.06
CA GLY A 48 24.05 -9.19 -22.03
C GLY A 48 24.61 -8.83 -20.65
N THR A 49 25.94 -8.72 -20.52
CA THR A 49 26.62 -8.36 -19.27
C THR A 49 26.31 -6.92 -18.85
N ASP A 50 26.04 -6.70 -17.57
CA ASP A 50 25.80 -5.35 -17.02
C ASP A 50 27.10 -4.74 -16.48
N CYS A 51 27.48 -3.60 -17.04
CA CYS A 51 28.72 -2.90 -16.76
C CYS A 51 28.47 -1.57 -16.01
N ASP A 52 29.43 -1.15 -15.17
CA ASP A 52 29.31 0.09 -14.38
C ASP A 52 29.27 1.33 -15.28
N SER A 53 28.10 1.96 -15.42
CA SER A 53 27.83 2.99 -16.45
C SER A 53 28.80 4.19 -16.43
N LYS A 54 29.17 4.68 -15.24
CA LYS A 54 30.13 5.78 -15.09
C LYS A 54 31.53 5.39 -15.56
N ALA A 55 31.97 4.19 -15.17
CA ALA A 55 33.28 3.68 -15.54
C ALA A 55 33.36 3.46 -17.05
N ILE A 56 32.33 2.86 -17.64
CA ILE A 56 32.24 2.68 -19.10
C ILE A 56 32.25 4.03 -19.82
N ALA A 57 31.45 5.00 -19.38
CA ALA A 57 31.41 6.32 -20.00
C ALA A 57 32.75 7.06 -19.93
N GLY A 58 33.45 6.99 -18.79
CA GLY A 58 34.76 7.63 -18.62
C GLY A 58 35.85 6.99 -19.48
N VAL A 59 35.88 5.66 -19.54
CA VAL A 59 36.84 4.94 -20.39
C VAL A 59 36.53 5.10 -21.87
N ALA A 60 35.25 5.09 -22.26
CA ALA A 60 34.82 5.34 -23.64
C ALA A 60 35.24 6.73 -24.12
N PHE A 61 35.17 7.75 -23.25
CA PHE A 61 35.66 9.08 -23.58
C PHE A 61 37.15 9.07 -23.93
N GLY A 62 37.99 8.40 -23.12
CA GLY A 62 39.41 8.26 -23.41
C GLY A 62 39.71 7.46 -24.66
N LYS A 63 38.89 6.46 -25.01
CA LYS A 63 39.00 5.73 -26.27
C LYS A 63 38.63 6.59 -27.48
N GLN A 64 37.69 7.53 -27.34
CA GLN A 64 37.34 8.48 -28.40
C GLN A 64 38.38 9.61 -28.54
N PHE A 65 38.98 10.03 -27.41
CA PHE A 65 39.97 11.11 -27.36
C PHE A 65 41.28 10.63 -26.68
N PRO A 66 42.12 9.84 -27.38
CA PRO A 66 43.33 9.24 -26.80
C PRO A 66 44.27 10.26 -26.14
N GLU A 67 44.40 11.45 -26.72
CA GLU A 67 45.25 12.55 -26.23
C GLU A 67 44.78 13.12 -24.87
N GLN A 68 43.49 12.99 -24.54
CA GLN A 68 42.93 13.50 -23.28
C GLN A 68 42.83 12.41 -22.21
N GLY A 69 42.86 11.13 -22.62
CA GLY A 69 42.72 10.00 -21.71
C GLY A 69 41.29 9.83 -21.14
N PRO A 70 41.09 8.79 -20.32
CA PRO A 70 39.78 8.50 -19.73
C PRO A 70 39.39 9.54 -18.67
N LEU A 71 38.09 9.86 -18.59
CA LEU A 71 37.56 10.69 -17.50
C LEU A 71 37.64 9.94 -16.17
N THR A 72 37.87 10.67 -15.08
CA THR A 72 37.90 10.10 -13.71
C THR A 72 36.53 10.22 -13.05
N ALA A 73 36.35 9.55 -11.91
CA ALA A 73 35.09 9.61 -11.14
C ALA A 73 34.67 11.05 -10.78
N ASP A 74 35.63 11.94 -10.54
CA ASP A 74 35.41 13.34 -10.17
C ASP A 74 34.88 14.20 -11.34
N SER A 75 35.05 13.72 -12.58
CA SER A 75 34.49 14.36 -13.77
C SER A 75 32.95 14.23 -13.86
N PHE A 76 32.32 13.47 -12.95
CA PHE A 76 30.88 13.19 -12.95
C PHE A 76 30.18 13.78 -11.72
N SER A 77 29.44 14.88 -11.91
CA SER A 77 28.44 15.35 -10.93
C SER A 77 27.04 14.82 -11.28
N GLY A 78 26.32 14.30 -10.29
CA GLY A 78 24.89 13.95 -10.40
C GLY A 78 24.51 12.94 -11.49
N GLY A 79 25.03 11.70 -11.41
CA GLY A 79 25.07 10.69 -12.48
C GLY A 79 23.79 10.35 -13.27
N GLU A 80 22.60 10.75 -12.82
CA GLU A 80 21.34 10.61 -13.57
C GLU A 80 21.24 11.62 -14.73
N ALA A 81 21.71 12.85 -14.54
CA ALA A 81 21.53 13.95 -15.51
C ALA A 81 22.55 13.94 -16.67
N THR A 82 23.63 13.17 -16.57
CA THR A 82 24.78 13.26 -17.50
C THR A 82 25.08 11.95 -18.22
N VAL A 83 25.23 10.83 -17.50
CA VAL A 83 25.67 9.54 -18.08
C VAL A 83 24.53 8.81 -18.80
N VAL A 84 23.34 8.81 -18.21
CA VAL A 84 22.18 8.09 -18.75
C VAL A 84 21.79 8.61 -20.14
N PRO A 85 21.59 9.93 -20.36
CA PRO A 85 21.28 10.44 -21.70
C PRO A 85 22.41 10.20 -22.70
N ALA A 86 23.68 10.35 -22.29
CA ALA A 86 24.82 10.17 -23.18
C ALA A 86 24.89 8.75 -23.76
N LEU A 87 24.82 7.73 -22.91
CA LEU A 87 24.87 6.33 -23.36
C LEU A 87 23.58 5.90 -24.09
N THR A 88 22.42 6.39 -23.65
CA THR A 88 21.13 6.10 -24.32
C THR A 88 21.10 6.67 -25.75
N ASN A 89 21.57 7.92 -25.94
CA ASN A 89 21.65 8.55 -27.26
C ASN A 89 22.63 7.85 -28.21
N LEU A 90 23.57 7.08 -27.67
CA LEU A 90 24.52 6.26 -28.44
C LEU A 90 24.01 4.84 -28.70
N GLY A 91 22.76 4.55 -28.34
CA GLY A 91 22.09 3.27 -28.62
C GLY A 91 22.30 2.19 -27.56
N PHE A 92 22.87 2.52 -26.40
CA PHE A 92 23.09 1.54 -25.34
C PHE A 92 21.93 1.52 -24.34
N ARG A 93 21.53 0.31 -23.93
CA ARG A 93 20.48 0.12 -22.93
C ARG A 93 21.04 0.38 -21.53
N ILE A 94 20.46 1.37 -20.84
CA ILE A 94 20.74 1.63 -19.43
C ILE A 94 19.82 0.75 -18.55
N ILE A 95 20.43 0.12 -17.55
CA ILE A 95 19.76 -0.69 -16.54
C ILE A 95 19.81 0.09 -15.22
N ARG A 96 18.65 0.41 -14.64
CA ARG A 96 18.61 1.06 -13.33
C ARG A 96 18.69 0.00 -12.24
N ILE A 97 19.74 0.08 -11.42
CA ILE A 97 19.99 -0.84 -10.31
C ILE A 97 18.84 -0.72 -9.33
N GLY A 98 18.22 -1.85 -9.01
CA GLY A 98 17.06 -1.89 -8.10
C GLY A 98 15.70 -1.64 -8.75
N GLU A 99 15.63 -1.14 -10.00
CA GLU A 99 14.37 -0.86 -10.69
C GLU A 99 14.07 -1.74 -11.92
N ASP A 100 15.08 -2.27 -12.62
CA ASP A 100 14.86 -3.17 -13.77
C ASP A 100 14.62 -4.61 -13.27
N TRP A 101 13.45 -4.86 -12.67
CA TRP A 101 13.01 -6.18 -12.21
C TRP A 101 12.60 -7.03 -13.40
N SER A 102 13.15 -8.24 -13.52
CA SER A 102 12.69 -9.21 -14.52
C SER A 102 11.29 -9.75 -14.18
N GLU A 103 10.59 -10.27 -15.18
CA GLU A 103 9.28 -10.92 -14.99
C GLU A 103 9.37 -12.06 -13.98
N VAL A 104 10.41 -12.90 -14.06
CA VAL A 104 10.66 -14.01 -13.13
C VAL A 104 10.84 -13.52 -11.69
N GLU A 105 11.62 -12.44 -11.49
CA GLU A 105 11.81 -11.85 -10.15
C GLU A 105 10.51 -11.28 -9.59
N VAL A 106 9.71 -10.62 -10.44
CA VAL A 106 8.40 -10.10 -10.05
C VAL A 106 7.45 -11.23 -9.68
N GLU A 107 7.34 -12.28 -10.50
CA GLU A 107 6.49 -13.44 -10.22
C GLU A 107 6.88 -14.17 -8.94
N ALA A 108 8.18 -14.36 -8.70
CA ALA A 108 8.68 -14.93 -7.45
C ALA A 108 8.28 -14.09 -6.23
N THR A 109 8.40 -12.78 -6.33
CA THR A 109 8.01 -11.84 -5.26
C THR A 109 6.51 -11.83 -5.03
N VAL A 110 5.70 -11.85 -6.09
CA VAL A 110 4.23 -11.90 -5.98
C VAL A 110 3.78 -13.20 -5.31
N ARG A 111 4.37 -14.34 -5.70
CA ARG A 111 4.07 -15.63 -5.09
C ARG A 111 4.41 -15.67 -3.60
N ASP A 112 5.63 -15.26 -3.22
CA ASP A 112 6.06 -15.19 -1.83
C ASP A 112 5.13 -14.30 -0.98
N TYR A 113 4.72 -13.15 -1.55
CA TYR A 113 3.76 -12.26 -0.92
C TYR A 113 2.41 -12.95 -0.65
N PHE A 114 1.86 -13.68 -1.62
CA PHE A 114 0.58 -14.39 -1.44
C PHE A 114 0.69 -15.60 -0.51
N ASP A 115 1.86 -16.22 -0.40
CA ASP A 115 2.13 -17.27 0.58
C ASP A 115 2.07 -16.70 2.01
N MET A 116 2.69 -15.54 2.25
CA MET A 116 2.57 -14.80 3.51
C MET A 116 1.14 -14.32 3.78
N LEU A 117 0.45 -13.78 2.78
CA LEU A 117 -0.94 -13.30 2.95
C LEU A 117 -1.89 -14.45 3.32
N ARG A 118 -1.66 -15.66 2.78
CA ARG A 118 -2.39 -16.86 3.19
C ARG A 118 -2.14 -17.21 4.65
N ALA A 119 -0.87 -17.19 5.09
CA ALA A 119 -0.52 -17.46 6.49
C ALA A 119 -1.18 -16.44 7.43
N GLU A 120 -1.15 -15.14 7.08
CA GLU A 120 -1.82 -14.08 7.83
C GLU A 120 -3.33 -14.31 7.91
N ALA A 121 -3.98 -14.63 6.79
CA ALA A 121 -5.41 -14.95 6.75
C ALA A 121 -5.76 -16.17 7.64
N ALA A 122 -4.92 -17.20 7.64
CA ALA A 122 -5.08 -18.39 8.47
C ALA A 122 -4.77 -18.14 9.96
N GLY A 123 -4.12 -17.02 10.31
CA GLY A 123 -3.59 -16.80 11.66
C GLY A 123 -2.35 -17.66 11.97
N GLU A 124 -1.70 -18.20 10.94
CA GLU A 124 -0.46 -18.94 11.06
C GLU A 124 0.71 -17.95 11.26
N PRO A 125 1.62 -18.19 12.21
CA PRO A 125 2.78 -17.33 12.39
C PRO A 125 3.72 -17.41 11.18
N TYR A 126 4.20 -16.26 10.71
CA TYR A 126 5.20 -16.17 9.63
C TYR A 126 6.20 -15.04 9.91
N ASN A 127 7.42 -15.17 9.37
CA ASN A 127 8.49 -14.18 9.57
C ASN A 127 8.85 -13.45 8.27
N LYS A 128 8.44 -12.19 8.16
CA LYS A 128 8.73 -11.31 7.02
C LYS A 128 10.23 -11.22 6.66
N SER A 129 11.12 -11.25 7.66
CA SER A 129 12.57 -11.17 7.41
C SER A 129 13.12 -12.47 6.83
N GLU A 130 12.58 -13.61 7.24
CA GLU A 130 12.95 -14.92 6.71
C GLU A 130 12.49 -15.10 5.26
N HIS A 131 11.22 -14.76 4.97
CA HIS A 131 10.70 -14.71 3.60
C HIS A 131 11.54 -13.82 2.69
N ASN A 132 11.88 -12.61 3.14
CA ASN A 132 12.77 -11.72 2.40
C ASN A 132 14.14 -12.35 2.13
N GLN A 133 14.75 -12.97 3.15
CA GLN A 133 16.05 -13.61 3.00
C GLN A 133 15.99 -14.78 2.01
N ALA A 134 14.96 -15.63 2.10
CA ALA A 134 14.74 -16.75 1.20
C ALA A 134 14.55 -16.28 -0.25
N LEU A 135 13.67 -15.29 -0.46
CA LEU A 135 13.41 -14.70 -1.76
C LEU A 135 14.69 -14.10 -2.36
N ARG A 136 15.50 -13.37 -1.58
CA ARG A 136 16.76 -12.79 -2.06
C ARG A 136 17.79 -13.81 -2.55
N ARG A 137 17.70 -15.08 -2.16
CA ARG A 137 18.59 -16.15 -2.69
C ARG A 137 18.31 -16.46 -4.17
N VAL A 138 17.09 -16.20 -4.64
CA VAL A 138 16.66 -16.44 -6.02
C VAL A 138 16.50 -15.17 -6.85
N LEU A 139 16.61 -13.99 -6.23
CA LEU A 139 16.60 -12.71 -6.93
C LEU A 139 18.03 -12.27 -7.30
N ASN A 140 18.17 -11.56 -8.42
CA ASN A 140 19.48 -11.19 -8.94
C ASN A 140 20.06 -9.97 -8.21
N GLY A 141 20.71 -10.21 -7.06
CA GLY A 141 21.42 -9.18 -6.30
C GLY A 141 20.53 -8.14 -5.62
N ARG A 142 19.24 -8.44 -5.41
CA ARG A 142 18.29 -7.50 -4.77
C ARG A 142 18.60 -7.31 -3.28
N SER A 143 18.47 -6.06 -2.82
CA SER A 143 18.64 -5.71 -1.41
C SER A 143 17.38 -6.04 -0.60
N LYS A 144 17.52 -6.15 0.74
CA LYS A 144 16.40 -6.33 1.67
C LYS A 144 15.33 -5.25 1.45
N SER A 145 15.75 -3.99 1.42
CA SER A 145 14.86 -2.84 1.24
C SER A 145 14.16 -2.85 -0.12
N SER A 146 14.82 -3.29 -1.18
CA SER A 146 14.20 -3.37 -2.52
C SER A 146 13.03 -4.36 -2.54
N VAL A 147 13.17 -5.50 -1.87
CA VAL A 147 12.11 -6.50 -1.71
C VAL A 147 10.95 -5.95 -0.86
N GLU A 148 11.23 -5.32 0.28
CA GLU A 148 10.20 -4.73 1.13
C GLU A 148 9.39 -3.63 0.42
N LEU A 149 10.07 -2.79 -0.37
CA LEU A 149 9.41 -1.79 -1.22
C LEU A 149 8.53 -2.46 -2.28
N LYS A 150 8.97 -3.59 -2.85
CA LYS A 150 8.18 -4.36 -3.81
C LYS A 150 6.92 -4.94 -3.15
N HIS A 151 7.01 -5.45 -1.92
CA HIS A 151 5.84 -5.89 -1.13
C HIS A 151 4.86 -4.76 -0.85
N GLN A 152 5.34 -3.57 -0.47
CA GLN A 152 4.48 -2.38 -0.30
C GLN A 152 3.78 -1.95 -1.60
N ASN A 153 4.49 -2.08 -2.74
CA ASN A 153 3.89 -1.83 -4.04
C ASN A 153 2.85 -2.89 -4.42
N ILE A 154 3.02 -4.18 -4.04
CA ILE A 154 1.98 -5.21 -4.19
C ILE A 154 0.75 -4.84 -3.37
N SER A 155 0.91 -4.44 -2.10
CA SER A 155 -0.18 -3.97 -1.26
C SER A 155 -0.96 -2.82 -1.92
N ALA A 156 -0.27 -1.89 -2.59
CA ALA A 156 -0.94 -0.81 -3.33
C ALA A 156 -1.74 -1.28 -4.54
N VAL A 157 -1.29 -2.34 -5.23
CA VAL A 157 -2.07 -2.94 -6.31
C VAL A 157 -3.31 -3.63 -5.76
N LEU A 158 -3.19 -4.39 -4.66
CA LEU A 158 -4.33 -5.07 -4.02
C LEU A 158 -5.34 -4.08 -3.45
N ASP A 159 -4.87 -3.03 -2.77
CA ASP A 159 -5.70 -1.94 -2.26
C ASP A 159 -6.48 -1.25 -3.40
N ALA A 160 -5.82 -0.95 -4.52
CA ALA A 160 -6.49 -0.40 -5.71
C ALA A 160 -7.52 -1.37 -6.33
N LEU A 161 -7.35 -2.68 -6.13
CA LEU A 161 -8.30 -3.72 -6.52
C LEU A 161 -9.41 -3.94 -5.47
N GLY A 162 -9.35 -3.30 -4.30
CA GLY A 162 -10.28 -3.52 -3.19
C GLY A 162 -10.14 -4.89 -2.54
N LEU A 163 -8.93 -5.47 -2.60
CA LEU A 163 -8.54 -6.76 -2.02
C LEU A 163 -7.73 -6.54 -0.74
N PRO A 164 -7.76 -7.51 0.19
CA PRO A 164 -6.91 -7.46 1.39
C PRO A 164 -5.43 -7.52 1.03
N TYR A 165 -4.61 -6.97 1.92
CA TYR A 165 -3.16 -6.94 1.80
C TYR A 165 -2.53 -7.17 3.18
N ILE A 166 -1.24 -7.53 3.19
CA ILE A 166 -0.52 -7.78 4.44
C ILE A 166 -0.43 -6.50 5.27
N ASN A 167 -1.01 -6.49 6.47
CA ASN A 167 -1.15 -5.28 7.29
C ASN A 167 0.21 -4.60 7.59
N GLY A 168 1.26 -5.42 7.73
CA GLY A 168 2.64 -5.00 7.96
C GLY A 168 3.38 -4.41 6.75
N TYR A 169 2.80 -4.46 5.55
CA TYR A 169 3.34 -3.85 4.32
C TYR A 169 2.37 -2.80 3.81
N LYS A 170 2.49 -1.56 4.33
CA LYS A 170 1.59 -0.46 3.96
C LYS A 170 1.67 -0.13 2.45
N PRO A 171 0.54 0.09 1.77
CA PRO A 171 0.50 0.47 0.36
C PRO A 171 1.40 1.67 0.01
N ARG A 172 2.21 1.53 -1.04
CA ARG A 172 3.01 2.62 -1.61
C ARG A 172 2.71 2.78 -3.10
N GLY A 173 2.39 4.01 -3.53
CA GLY A 173 1.81 4.29 -4.85
C GLY A 173 2.75 4.15 -6.07
N ASN A 174 3.98 3.68 -5.91
CA ASN A 174 4.98 3.61 -6.99
C ASN A 174 5.03 2.20 -7.64
N SER A 175 3.90 1.73 -8.16
CA SER A 175 3.83 0.41 -8.79
C SER A 175 4.12 0.49 -10.30
N GLN A 176 5.24 -0.07 -10.74
CA GLN A 176 5.58 -0.25 -12.16
C GLN A 176 4.52 -1.09 -12.90
N LEU A 177 4.35 -0.89 -14.22
CA LEU A 177 3.37 -1.61 -15.04
C LEU A 177 3.52 -3.13 -14.98
N LEU A 178 4.76 -3.64 -15.02
CA LEU A 178 5.06 -5.07 -14.93
C LEU A 178 4.49 -5.69 -13.65
N LEU A 179 4.74 -5.05 -12.50
CA LEU A 179 4.23 -5.53 -11.21
C LEU A 179 2.70 -5.59 -11.20
N ARG A 180 2.03 -4.55 -11.72
CA ARG A 180 0.57 -4.52 -11.80
C ARG A 180 0.04 -5.70 -12.63
N LYS A 181 0.64 -5.98 -13.79
CA LYS A 181 0.27 -7.10 -14.64
C LYS A 181 0.47 -8.45 -13.94
N SER A 182 1.62 -8.66 -13.29
CA SER A 182 1.91 -9.92 -12.60
C SER A 182 0.98 -10.17 -11.41
N VAL A 183 0.66 -9.14 -10.60
CA VAL A 183 -0.32 -9.26 -9.50
C VAL A 183 -1.71 -9.60 -10.05
N GLN A 184 -2.16 -8.92 -11.11
CA GLN A 184 -3.46 -9.19 -11.73
C GLN A 184 -3.52 -10.60 -12.34
N ALA A 185 -2.47 -11.02 -13.03
CA ALA A 185 -2.37 -12.36 -13.59
C ALA A 185 -2.41 -13.43 -12.49
N TYR A 186 -1.71 -13.20 -11.38
CA TYR A 186 -1.76 -14.10 -10.23
C TYR A 186 -3.18 -14.21 -9.65
N VAL A 187 -3.85 -13.06 -9.46
CA VAL A 187 -5.23 -12.98 -8.96
C VAL A 187 -6.20 -13.77 -9.85
N LEU A 188 -6.11 -13.57 -11.17
CA LEU A 188 -6.97 -14.24 -12.15
C LEU A 188 -6.71 -15.74 -12.24
N LYS A 189 -5.46 -16.18 -12.04
CA LYS A 189 -5.07 -17.60 -12.11
C LYS A 189 -5.43 -18.38 -10.84
N HIS A 190 -5.64 -17.71 -9.71
CA HIS A 190 -5.88 -18.37 -8.41
C HIS A 190 -7.15 -17.87 -7.69
N PRO A 191 -8.34 -17.92 -8.32
CA PRO A 191 -9.56 -17.38 -7.73
C PRO A 191 -9.98 -18.10 -6.44
N GLN A 192 -9.85 -19.43 -6.38
CA GLN A 192 -10.19 -20.20 -5.17
C GLN A 192 -9.30 -19.83 -3.99
N ARG A 193 -7.99 -19.71 -4.22
CA ARG A 193 -7.01 -19.34 -3.19
C ARG A 193 -7.31 -17.94 -2.63
N LEU A 194 -7.67 -17.01 -3.50
CA LEU A 194 -8.08 -15.67 -3.09
C LEU A 194 -9.41 -15.69 -2.33
N GLY A 195 -10.38 -16.50 -2.77
CA GLY A 195 -11.63 -16.73 -2.05
C GLY A 195 -11.34 -17.13 -0.61
N THR A 196 -10.56 -18.19 -0.39
CA THR A 196 -10.19 -18.65 0.97
C THR A 196 -9.46 -17.58 1.79
N ILE A 197 -8.57 -16.78 1.18
CA ILE A 197 -7.88 -15.69 1.88
C ILE A 197 -8.88 -14.62 2.31
N VAL A 198 -9.76 -14.21 1.39
CA VAL A 198 -10.80 -13.21 1.65
C VAL A 198 -11.76 -13.74 2.71
N ASP A 199 -12.31 -14.94 2.52
CA ASP A 199 -13.21 -15.59 3.46
C ASP A 199 -12.59 -15.71 4.86
N ALA A 200 -11.33 -16.13 4.97
CA ALA A 200 -10.66 -16.23 6.26
C ALA A 200 -10.38 -14.86 6.90
N LEU A 201 -10.05 -13.84 6.11
CA LEU A 201 -9.88 -12.47 6.62
C LEU A 201 -11.20 -11.77 6.94
N GLU A 202 -12.29 -12.19 6.30
CA GLU A 202 -13.66 -11.73 6.52
C GLU A 202 -14.38 -12.57 7.57
N GLU A 203 -13.84 -13.74 7.96
CA GLU A 203 -14.35 -14.58 9.03
C GLU A 203 -14.34 -13.79 10.34
N VAL A 204 -15.54 -13.58 10.89
CA VAL A 204 -15.73 -12.86 12.14
C VAL A 204 -15.23 -13.74 13.29
N LYS A 205 -14.00 -13.48 13.75
CA LYS A 205 -13.49 -14.01 15.01
C LYS A 205 -13.74 -12.98 16.10
N LEU A 206 -14.48 -13.40 17.14
CA LEU A 206 -14.69 -12.58 18.33
C LEU A 206 -13.36 -12.45 19.09
N PRO A 207 -13.02 -11.27 19.64
CA PRO A 207 -11.82 -11.08 20.44
C PRO A 207 -11.83 -11.99 21.68
N GLY A 208 -10.73 -12.70 21.94
CA GLY A 208 -10.60 -13.61 23.07
C GLY A 208 -10.48 -12.92 24.44
N GLU A 209 -9.97 -11.68 24.49
CA GLU A 209 -9.85 -10.87 25.70
C GLU A 209 -10.57 -9.53 25.54
N LYS A 210 -11.44 -9.21 26.50
CA LYS A 210 -12.33 -8.04 26.49
C LYS A 210 -11.75 -6.89 27.32
N THR A 211 -10.62 -6.33 26.89
CA THR A 211 -10.04 -5.14 27.54
C THR A 211 -10.49 -3.87 26.81
N TYR A 212 -11.72 -3.44 27.08
CA TYR A 212 -12.40 -2.36 26.35
C TYR A 212 -11.72 -0.98 26.49
N LEU A 213 -11.34 -0.57 27.70
CA LEU A 213 -10.78 0.77 27.93
C LEU A 213 -9.37 0.94 27.35
N ALA A 214 -8.56 -0.14 27.32
CA ALA A 214 -7.23 -0.11 26.71
C ALA A 214 -7.27 -0.08 25.17
N ALA A 215 -8.44 -0.33 24.57
CA ALA A 215 -8.61 -0.31 23.12
C ALA A 215 -8.69 1.13 22.56
N LEU A 216 -9.07 2.12 23.38
CA LEU A 216 -9.23 3.51 22.95
C LEU A 216 -7.88 4.12 22.55
N VAL A 217 -7.84 4.75 21.38
CA VAL A 217 -6.67 5.47 20.83
C VAL A 217 -7.05 6.85 20.34
N GLU A 218 -6.05 7.72 20.16
CA GLU A 218 -6.26 9.03 19.55
C GLU A 218 -6.69 8.90 18.08
N ALA A 219 -7.68 9.71 17.70
CA ALA A 219 -8.13 9.79 16.32
C ALA A 219 -7.03 10.40 15.42
N PRO A 220 -6.84 9.87 14.19
CA PRO A 220 -5.85 10.42 13.26
C PRO A 220 -6.25 11.83 12.82
N LYS A 221 -5.25 12.70 12.62
CA LYS A 221 -5.47 14.04 12.09
C LYS A 221 -5.84 13.99 10.61
N ARG A 222 -6.75 14.87 10.19
CA ARG A 222 -7.08 15.09 8.78
C ARG A 222 -5.89 15.73 8.05
N GLU A 223 -5.21 14.97 7.21
CA GLU A 223 -4.10 15.47 6.38
C GLU A 223 -4.54 15.72 4.92
N ALA A 224 -4.03 16.79 4.31
CA ALA A 224 -4.25 17.09 2.90
C ALA A 224 -3.19 16.38 2.03
N LEU A 225 -3.59 15.32 1.34
CA LEU A 225 -2.74 14.65 0.34
C LEU A 225 -2.82 15.38 -1.00
N VAL A 226 -1.78 16.14 -1.35
CA VAL A 226 -1.61 16.68 -2.71
C VAL A 226 -1.27 15.52 -3.65
N ARG A 227 -2.23 15.07 -4.45
CA ARG A 227 -1.99 14.09 -5.50
C ARG A 227 -1.46 14.77 -6.76
N GLY A 228 -0.33 14.30 -7.28
CA GLY A 228 0.06 14.51 -8.68
C GLY A 228 -0.96 13.87 -9.65
N PRO A 229 -0.86 14.16 -10.96
CA PRO A 229 -1.82 13.68 -11.96
C PRO A 229 -2.03 12.17 -11.87
N ALA A 230 -3.29 11.76 -11.69
CA ALA A 230 -3.66 10.36 -11.52
C ALA A 230 -3.55 9.64 -12.89
N PRO A 231 -2.82 8.50 -12.98
CA PRO A 231 -2.81 7.72 -14.20
C PRO A 231 -4.22 7.18 -14.50
N VAL A 232 -4.55 7.11 -15.79
CA VAL A 232 -5.81 6.55 -16.30
C VAL A 232 -5.97 5.12 -15.76
N ARG A 233 -6.99 4.92 -14.92
CA ARG A 233 -7.31 3.60 -14.35
C ARG A 233 -7.91 2.73 -15.44
N GLN A 234 -7.19 1.69 -15.84
CA GLN A 234 -7.73 0.64 -16.71
C GLN A 234 -8.85 -0.08 -15.93
N ARG A 235 -10.10 0.08 -16.38
CA ARG A 235 -11.27 -0.57 -15.78
C ARG A 235 -11.24 -2.04 -16.16
N LEU A 236 -10.81 -2.90 -15.24
CA LEU A 236 -10.84 -4.34 -15.43
C LEU A 236 -12.23 -4.88 -15.09
N PRO A 237 -12.83 -5.73 -15.94
CA PRO A 237 -14.05 -6.44 -15.60
C PRO A 237 -13.81 -7.33 -14.37
N ARG A 238 -14.64 -7.14 -13.34
CA ARG A 238 -14.59 -7.90 -12.09
C ARG A 238 -15.74 -8.92 -12.09
N LYS A 239 -15.43 -10.20 -11.90
CA LYS A 239 -16.37 -11.18 -11.35
C LYS A 239 -15.98 -11.41 -9.90
N PHE A 240 -16.42 -10.53 -9.01
CA PHE A 240 -16.39 -10.79 -7.57
C PHE A 240 -17.77 -11.26 -7.15
N ASP A 241 -17.82 -12.20 -6.21
CA ASP A 241 -19.08 -12.60 -5.57
C ASP A 241 -19.49 -11.51 -4.57
N TYR A 242 -20.27 -10.55 -5.07
CA TYR A 242 -20.73 -9.41 -4.27
C TYR A 242 -21.64 -9.86 -3.11
N ALA A 243 -22.37 -10.97 -3.26
CA ALA A 243 -23.31 -11.42 -2.25
C ALA A 243 -22.60 -11.97 -1.02
N ALA A 244 -21.56 -12.79 -1.20
CA ALA A 244 -20.76 -13.31 -0.10
C ALA A 244 -20.06 -12.20 0.71
N ARG A 245 -19.47 -11.22 -0.01
CA ARG A 245 -18.80 -10.06 0.61
C ARG A 245 -19.77 -9.16 1.38
N ASP A 246 -20.95 -8.93 0.82
CA ASP A 246 -21.99 -8.13 1.49
C ASP A 246 -22.43 -8.79 2.80
N GLU A 247 -22.66 -10.11 2.78
CA GLU A 247 -23.02 -10.89 3.97
C GLU A 247 -21.91 -10.88 5.03
N ALA A 248 -20.65 -11.02 4.64
CA ALA A 248 -19.54 -10.97 5.57
C ALA A 248 -19.35 -9.58 6.19
N ASN A 249 -19.51 -8.51 5.40
CA ASN A 249 -19.51 -7.13 5.90
C ASN A 249 -20.65 -6.88 6.89
N ARG A 250 -21.85 -7.42 6.63
CA ARG A 250 -22.98 -7.34 7.57
C ARG A 250 -22.67 -8.01 8.90
N LYS A 251 -22.12 -9.22 8.87
CA LYS A 251 -21.72 -9.94 10.09
C LYS A 251 -20.63 -9.20 10.87
N LEU A 252 -19.66 -8.62 10.17
CA LEU A 252 -18.60 -7.82 10.78
C LEU A 252 -19.14 -6.53 11.42
N GLY A 253 -20.04 -5.83 10.74
CA GLY A 253 -20.74 -4.65 11.26
C GLY A 253 -21.43 -4.98 12.59
N ARG A 254 -22.31 -5.99 12.57
CA ARG A 254 -23.07 -6.43 13.73
C ARG A 254 -22.19 -6.86 14.92
N ALA A 255 -21.09 -7.58 14.64
CA ALA A 255 -20.14 -7.97 15.69
C ALA A 255 -19.42 -6.76 16.30
N GLY A 256 -19.13 -5.76 15.48
CA GLY A 256 -18.57 -4.49 15.91
C GLY A 256 -19.53 -3.68 16.77
N GLU A 257 -20.80 -3.58 16.37
CA GLU A 257 -21.87 -2.95 17.17
C GLU A 257 -21.99 -3.62 18.53
N GLN A 258 -22.07 -4.95 18.58
CA GLN A 258 -22.11 -5.71 19.83
C GLN A 258 -20.87 -5.44 20.72
N TRP A 259 -19.69 -5.30 20.11
CA TRP A 259 -18.48 -4.97 20.84
C TRP A 259 -18.53 -3.54 21.42
N VAL A 260 -19.05 -2.57 20.66
CA VAL A 260 -19.25 -1.19 21.11
C VAL A 260 -20.26 -1.12 22.25
N ILE A 261 -21.34 -1.90 22.25
CA ILE A 261 -22.26 -1.99 23.39
C ILE A 261 -21.52 -2.42 24.66
N GLY A 262 -20.63 -3.41 24.57
CA GLY A 262 -19.79 -3.83 25.69
C GLY A 262 -18.81 -2.74 26.15
N TYR A 263 -18.26 -1.97 25.22
CA TYR A 263 -17.43 -0.80 25.54
C TYR A 263 -18.25 0.28 26.26
N GLU A 264 -19.45 0.59 25.78
CA GLU A 264 -20.34 1.60 26.36
C GLU A 264 -20.79 1.24 27.78
N GLN A 265 -21.02 -0.04 28.07
CA GLN A 265 -21.26 -0.51 29.44
C GLN A 265 -20.13 -0.12 30.39
N GLN A 266 -18.88 -0.32 29.96
CA GLN A 266 -17.69 0.02 30.75
C GLN A 266 -17.54 1.54 30.86
N ARG A 267 -17.78 2.30 29.79
CA ARG A 267 -17.74 3.76 29.79
C ARG A 267 -18.74 4.36 30.78
N LEU A 268 -20.01 3.94 30.72
CA LEU A 268 -21.07 4.42 31.62
C LEU A 268 -20.77 4.07 33.08
N THR A 269 -20.25 2.86 33.34
CA THR A 269 -19.79 2.45 34.68
C THR A 269 -18.66 3.36 35.17
N ALA A 270 -17.67 3.64 34.32
CA ALA A 270 -16.54 4.51 34.67
C ALA A 270 -16.96 5.98 34.89
N LEU A 271 -18.03 6.44 34.25
CA LEU A 271 -18.63 7.76 34.47
C LEU A 271 -19.50 7.83 35.74
N GLY A 272 -19.71 6.71 36.43
CA GLY A 272 -20.53 6.65 37.64
C GLY A 272 -22.03 6.49 37.39
N HIS A 273 -22.43 6.16 36.15
CA HIS A 273 -23.83 5.99 35.74
C HIS A 273 -24.12 4.60 35.14
N PRO A 274 -23.81 3.49 35.84
CA PRO A 274 -24.00 2.13 35.30
C PRO A 274 -25.46 1.80 34.98
N GLU A 275 -26.43 2.44 35.65
CA GLU A 275 -27.86 2.28 35.44
C GLU A 275 -28.31 2.73 34.04
N LEU A 276 -27.62 3.71 33.44
CA LEU A 276 -27.93 4.20 32.09
C LEU A 276 -27.77 3.12 31.02
N PHE A 277 -26.96 2.09 31.28
CA PHE A 277 -26.80 0.97 30.36
C PHE A 277 -28.13 0.22 30.12
N GLN A 278 -29.04 0.20 31.11
CA GLN A 278 -30.35 -0.43 30.93
C GLN A 278 -31.28 0.33 29.98
N ARG A 279 -30.97 1.61 29.72
CA ARG A 279 -31.71 2.49 28.81
C ARG A 279 -31.08 2.54 27.41
N LEU A 280 -29.91 1.92 27.20
CA LEU A 280 -29.23 1.89 25.91
C LEU A 280 -30.06 1.11 24.90
N ASP A 281 -30.22 1.66 23.70
CA ASP A 281 -30.94 1.00 22.59
C ASP A 281 -29.98 0.65 21.45
N TRP A 282 -30.01 -0.59 20.99
CA TRP A 282 -29.35 -1.03 19.77
C TRP A 282 -30.29 -0.75 18.59
N VAL A 283 -30.32 0.51 18.18
CA VAL A 283 -31.24 1.06 17.18
C VAL A 283 -31.17 0.32 15.85
N ALA A 284 -29.97 -0.10 15.42
CA ALA A 284 -29.81 -0.92 14.22
C ALA A 284 -30.58 -2.26 14.27
N ASP A 285 -30.71 -2.89 15.45
CA ASP A 285 -31.47 -4.14 15.64
C ASP A 285 -32.97 -3.88 15.85
N THR A 286 -33.34 -2.79 16.52
CA THR A 286 -34.74 -2.49 16.90
C THR A 286 -35.53 -1.70 15.86
N GLN A 287 -34.88 -0.81 15.10
CA GLN A 287 -35.53 0.13 14.17
C GLN A 287 -34.97 0.06 12.73
N GLY A 288 -33.82 -0.60 12.54
CA GLY A 288 -33.14 -0.76 11.24
C GLY A 288 -32.35 0.48 10.79
N ASP A 289 -31.83 0.43 9.56
CA ASP A 289 -30.79 1.35 9.02
C ASP A 289 -31.27 2.80 8.74
N GLY A 290 -32.48 3.17 9.16
CA GLY A 290 -33.13 4.44 8.80
C GLY A 290 -32.84 5.61 9.75
N ALA A 291 -32.29 5.36 10.94
CA ALA A 291 -32.14 6.37 11.99
C ALA A 291 -30.88 7.26 11.81
N GLY A 292 -29.89 6.81 11.04
CA GLY A 292 -28.63 7.54 10.82
C GLY A 292 -27.57 7.31 11.90
N PHE A 293 -27.81 6.37 12.82
CA PHE A 293 -26.88 5.89 13.85
C PHE A 293 -27.29 4.47 14.29
N ASP A 294 -26.37 3.73 14.91
CA ASP A 294 -26.56 2.31 15.28
C ASP A 294 -27.00 2.11 16.74
N ILE A 295 -26.49 2.95 17.67
CA ILE A 295 -26.65 2.78 19.11
C ILE A 295 -27.02 4.12 19.77
N LEU A 296 -28.09 4.13 20.57
CA LEU A 296 -28.43 5.24 21.46
C LEU A 296 -27.85 4.99 22.85
N SER A 297 -26.88 5.80 23.25
CA SER A 297 -26.24 5.79 24.57
C SER A 297 -26.42 7.17 25.24
N PHE A 298 -25.70 7.42 26.34
CA PHE A 298 -25.88 8.60 27.19
C PHE A 298 -24.54 9.15 27.68
N ASP A 299 -24.39 10.47 27.72
CA ASP A 299 -23.29 11.11 28.44
C ASP A 299 -23.60 11.27 29.94
N ASP A 300 -24.87 11.52 30.24
CA ASP A 300 -25.47 11.62 31.56
C ASP A 300 -26.97 11.37 31.44
N ASP A 301 -27.73 11.51 32.54
CA ASP A 301 -29.18 11.29 32.57
C ASP A 301 -29.99 12.10 31.54
N THR A 302 -29.45 13.24 31.10
CA THR A 302 -30.16 14.24 30.27
C THR A 302 -29.64 14.31 28.84
N ARG A 303 -28.39 13.92 28.60
CA ARG A 303 -27.74 14.05 27.30
C ARG A 303 -27.58 12.72 26.61
N HIS A 304 -28.23 12.61 25.46
CA HIS A 304 -28.10 11.46 24.56
C HIS A 304 -26.78 11.51 23.80
N ARG A 305 -26.28 10.32 23.51
CA ARG A 305 -25.11 10.05 22.70
C ARG A 305 -25.52 9.13 21.55
N PHE A 306 -25.57 9.66 20.33
CA PHE A 306 -25.91 8.89 19.14
C PHE A 306 -24.64 8.31 18.54
N ILE A 307 -24.54 6.99 18.44
CA ILE A 307 -23.30 6.29 18.07
C ILE A 307 -23.50 5.57 16.74
N GLU A 308 -22.67 5.92 15.77
CA GLU A 308 -22.50 5.20 14.50
C GLU A 308 -21.24 4.35 14.55
N VAL A 309 -21.32 3.06 14.25
CA VAL A 309 -20.23 2.10 14.39
C VAL A 309 -19.67 1.70 13.03
N LYS A 310 -18.36 1.93 12.83
CA LYS A 310 -17.66 1.47 11.61
C LYS A 310 -16.56 0.49 11.95
N THR A 311 -16.75 -0.76 11.52
CA THR A 311 -15.88 -1.89 11.89
C THR A 311 -15.07 -2.41 10.71
N THR A 312 -13.78 -2.65 10.91
CA THR A 312 -12.91 -3.29 9.92
C THR A 312 -11.83 -4.17 10.54
N ASN A 313 -11.41 -5.21 9.83
CA ASN A 313 -10.21 -5.98 10.17
C ASN A 313 -8.89 -5.26 9.78
N GLY A 314 -8.97 -4.22 8.94
CA GLY A 314 -7.82 -3.39 8.57
C GLY A 314 -7.29 -2.52 9.71
N GLY A 315 -6.19 -1.80 9.45
CA GLY A 315 -5.57 -0.88 10.41
C GLY A 315 -6.23 0.50 10.47
N LEU A 316 -5.69 1.38 11.32
CA LEU A 316 -6.21 2.74 11.60
C LEU A 316 -6.60 3.56 10.36
N GLY A 317 -5.83 3.47 9.27
CA GLY A 317 -6.05 4.23 8.03
C GLY A 317 -6.96 3.57 6.99
N SER A 318 -7.58 2.43 7.30
CA SER A 318 -8.47 1.75 6.36
C SER A 318 -9.74 2.57 6.12
N SER A 319 -10.04 2.81 4.84
CA SER A 319 -11.27 3.49 4.41
C SER A 319 -12.50 2.72 4.86
N PHE A 320 -13.56 3.45 5.15
CA PHE A 320 -14.87 2.93 5.54
C PHE A 320 -15.96 3.68 4.78
N LEU A 321 -17.13 3.06 4.66
CA LEU A 321 -18.29 3.67 4.04
C LEU A 321 -19.05 4.48 5.07
N VAL A 322 -19.57 5.62 4.63
CA VAL A 322 -20.52 6.45 5.38
C VAL A 322 -21.72 6.65 4.47
N SER A 323 -22.92 6.36 4.97
CA SER A 323 -24.14 6.56 4.20
C SER A 323 -24.51 8.04 4.15
N HIS A 324 -25.38 8.40 3.20
CA HIS A 324 -25.90 9.77 3.13
C HIS A 324 -26.67 10.15 4.40
N ASN A 325 -27.41 9.20 4.98
CA ASN A 325 -28.22 9.42 6.17
C ASN A 325 -27.34 9.67 7.41
N GLU A 326 -26.31 8.86 7.60
CA GLU A 326 -25.32 9.05 8.67
C GLU A 326 -24.62 10.41 8.56
N LEU A 327 -24.26 10.82 7.34
CA LEU A 327 -23.62 12.10 7.12
C LEU A 327 -24.55 13.26 7.49
N MET A 328 -25.80 13.24 7.04
CA MET A 328 -26.79 14.26 7.37
C MET A 328 -27.07 14.29 8.88
N PHE A 329 -27.29 13.13 9.48
CA PHE A 329 -27.56 13.03 10.91
C PHE A 329 -26.39 13.53 11.77
N SER A 330 -25.14 13.29 11.33
CA SER A 330 -23.96 13.86 12.01
C SER A 330 -23.92 15.39 12.02
N GLN A 331 -24.55 16.04 11.05
CA GLN A 331 -24.67 17.50 10.97
C GLN A 331 -25.83 18.01 11.84
N GLU A 332 -26.93 17.26 11.89
CA GLU A 332 -28.13 17.62 12.66
C GLU A 332 -27.95 17.45 14.17
N ALA A 333 -27.33 16.34 14.59
CA ALA A 333 -27.15 16.02 16.01
C ALA A 333 -25.90 16.64 16.63
N GLU A 334 -25.06 17.30 15.82
CA GLU A 334 -23.87 18.04 16.24
C GLU A 334 -23.03 17.26 17.27
N GLU A 335 -22.70 17.86 18.42
CA GLU A 335 -21.82 17.28 19.43
C GLU A 335 -22.34 15.97 20.05
N GLN A 336 -23.63 15.65 19.90
CA GLN A 336 -24.23 14.42 20.39
C GLN A 336 -23.99 13.22 19.46
N PHE A 337 -23.59 13.46 18.20
CA PHE A 337 -23.23 12.41 17.26
C PHE A 337 -21.78 11.97 17.46
N HIS A 338 -21.56 10.66 17.48
CA HIS A 338 -20.24 10.07 17.54
C HIS A 338 -20.07 8.91 16.56
N LEU A 339 -19.01 8.97 15.77
CA LEU A 339 -18.53 7.82 15.02
C LEU A 339 -17.56 7.02 15.87
N TYR A 340 -17.88 5.76 16.13
CA TYR A 340 -17.03 4.80 16.80
C TYR A 340 -16.33 3.93 15.74
N ARG A 341 -15.04 4.19 15.51
CA ARG A 341 -14.26 3.45 14.53
C ARG A 341 -13.53 2.28 15.19
N VAL A 342 -14.04 1.07 15.00
CA VAL A 342 -13.44 -0.17 15.49
C VAL A 342 -12.57 -0.79 14.40
N PHE A 343 -11.26 -0.91 14.65
CA PHE A 343 -10.31 -1.45 13.70
C PHE A 343 -9.46 -2.57 14.33
N GLN A 344 -8.73 -3.34 13.51
CA GLN A 344 -8.01 -4.54 13.96
C GLN A 344 -8.92 -5.52 14.73
N PHE A 345 -10.19 -5.59 14.35
CA PHE A 345 -11.23 -6.27 15.15
C PHE A 345 -10.89 -7.73 15.48
N ARG A 346 -10.29 -8.46 14.53
CA ARG A 346 -9.88 -9.86 14.72
C ARG A 346 -8.70 -10.07 15.68
N ASP A 347 -7.67 -9.22 15.60
CA ASP A 347 -6.36 -9.48 16.24
C ASP A 347 -6.17 -8.73 17.57
N GLY A 348 -7.16 -7.92 17.94
CA GLY A 348 -7.12 -7.04 19.10
C GLY A 348 -7.81 -5.72 18.75
N PRO A 349 -9.13 -5.60 18.98
CA PRO A 349 -9.88 -4.41 18.61
C PRO A 349 -9.28 -3.14 19.21
N ARG A 350 -9.22 -2.11 18.37
CA ARG A 350 -8.87 -0.76 18.76
C ARG A 350 -9.99 0.17 18.34
N LEU A 351 -10.22 1.22 19.13
CA LEU A 351 -11.31 2.15 18.95
C LEU A 351 -10.75 3.57 18.91
N PHE A 352 -11.22 4.40 17.99
CA PHE A 352 -11.18 5.86 18.16
C PHE A 352 -12.57 6.43 17.90
N THR A 353 -12.82 7.62 18.44
CA THR A 353 -14.11 8.31 18.31
C THR A 353 -13.95 9.63 17.58
N LEU A 354 -14.87 9.95 16.67
CA LEU A 354 -15.03 11.29 16.11
C LEU A 354 -16.37 11.86 16.59
N SER A 355 -16.40 13.11 17.02
CA SER A 355 -17.63 13.76 17.53
C SER A 355 -18.06 14.87 16.59
N GLY A 356 -19.36 15.01 16.35
CA GLY A 356 -19.91 16.03 15.46
C GLY A 356 -19.82 15.73 13.97
N ASP A 357 -19.92 16.79 13.17
CA ASP A 357 -19.98 16.73 11.71
C ASP A 357 -18.77 15.98 11.11
N LEU A 358 -19.06 14.85 10.49
CA LEU A 358 -18.06 13.98 9.87
C LEU A 358 -17.25 14.70 8.79
N ALA A 359 -17.82 15.67 8.08
CA ALA A 359 -17.14 16.39 7.01
C ALA A 359 -15.96 17.25 7.52
N GLN A 360 -15.91 17.54 8.82
CA GLN A 360 -14.80 18.23 9.46
C GLN A 360 -13.60 17.30 9.69
N HIS A 361 -13.87 16.02 9.96
CA HIS A 361 -12.87 15.03 10.37
C HIS A 361 -12.32 14.19 9.22
N VAL A 362 -13.12 13.88 8.20
CA VAL A 362 -12.73 12.95 7.12
C VAL A 362 -12.85 13.54 5.73
N HIS A 363 -12.16 12.93 4.77
CA HIS A 363 -12.32 13.25 3.35
C HIS A 363 -13.36 12.33 2.73
N LEU A 364 -14.51 12.90 2.38
CA LEU A 364 -15.62 12.16 1.77
C LEU A 364 -15.45 12.10 0.25
N LYS A 365 -15.65 10.91 -0.32
CA LYS A 365 -15.68 10.70 -1.77
C LYS A 365 -16.97 9.96 -2.15
N PRO A 366 -17.79 10.50 -3.07
CA PRO A 366 -18.98 9.79 -3.55
C PRO A 366 -18.61 8.42 -4.14
N THR A 367 -19.33 7.38 -3.72
CA THR A 367 -19.17 6.01 -4.22
C THR A 367 -20.28 5.62 -5.19
N ASP A 368 -21.52 5.94 -4.85
CA ASP A 368 -22.72 5.64 -5.63
C ASP A 368 -23.64 6.87 -5.76
N TYR A 369 -24.55 6.81 -6.72
CA TYR A 369 -25.55 7.84 -6.98
C TYR A 369 -26.95 7.24 -6.92
N ARG A 370 -27.85 7.88 -6.16
CA ARG A 370 -29.28 7.59 -6.22
C ARG A 370 -29.90 8.44 -7.34
N ALA A 371 -30.52 7.78 -8.32
CA ALA A 371 -31.30 8.45 -9.35
C ALA A 371 -32.79 8.42 -8.98
N SER A 372 -33.47 9.55 -9.15
CA SER A 372 -34.93 9.67 -8.96
C SER A 372 -35.50 10.59 -10.04
N PHE A 373 -36.68 10.25 -10.56
CA PHE A 373 -37.44 11.12 -11.48
C PHE A 373 -38.19 12.25 -10.77
N ARG A 374 -38.17 12.26 -9.43
CA ARG A 374 -38.78 13.28 -8.58
C ARG A 374 -37.69 13.92 -7.74
N SER A 375 -37.56 15.24 -7.81
CA SER A 375 -36.76 16.02 -6.87
C SER A 375 -37.67 16.55 -5.76
N VAL A 376 -37.23 16.44 -4.51
CA VAL A 376 -37.82 17.24 -3.43
C VAL A 376 -37.34 18.68 -3.67
N VAL A 377 -38.27 19.58 -3.95
CA VAL A 377 -38.01 21.02 -3.95
C VAL A 377 -38.31 21.47 -2.53
N GLY A 378 -37.26 21.72 -1.76
CA GLY A 378 -37.31 22.21 -0.38
C GLY A 378 -36.08 23.06 -0.14
#